data_AF-A0AAD5B5U0-F1
#
_entry.id   AF-A0AAD5B5U0-F1
#
_cell.length_a   1.000
_cell.length_b   1.000
_cell.length_c   1.000
_cell.angle_alpha   90.00
_cell.angle_beta   90.00
_cell.angle_gamma   90.00
#
_symmetry.space_group_name_H-M   'P 1'
#
loop_
_entity.id
_entity.type
_entity.pdbx_description
1 polymer ?
#
loop_
_entity_poly.entity_id
_entity_poly.type
_entity_poly.pdbx_seq_one_letter_code
_entity_poly.pdbx_strand_id
1 'polypeptide(L)' 'LPYNEFFGGVSGLTVEQFRKINGFPNAFWGWGGEDDDLWNRVHFAGLNVTRPEGDIGKYKSIPHHHRGEVQFLG' A
#
# COMPACT_ATOMS: atom_id res chain seq x y z
N LEU A 1 11.28 6.50 -5.43
CA LEU A 1 10.43 5.34 -5.07
C LEU A 1 11.09 4.07 -5.59
N PRO A 2 10.80 2.89 -5.01
CA PRO A 2 11.34 1.61 -5.50
C PRO A 2 10.90 1.29 -6.93
N TYR A 3 9.65 1.61 -7.28
CA TYR A 3 9.06 1.52 -8.63
C TYR A 3 7.86 2.47 -8.73
N ASN A 4 7.32 2.70 -9.93
CA ASN A 4 6.30 3.74 -10.18
C ASN A 4 4.94 3.42 -9.55
N GLU A 5 4.59 2.15 -9.55
CA GLU A 5 3.33 1.60 -9.06
C GLU A 5 3.33 1.37 -7.54
N PHE A 6 4.46 1.59 -6.87
CA PHE A 6 4.62 1.33 -5.43
C PHE A 6 3.60 2.09 -4.59
N PHE A 7 2.69 1.39 -3.92
CA PHE A 7 1.57 1.98 -3.18
C PHE A 7 1.55 1.68 -1.68
N GLY A 8 2.62 1.07 -1.17
CA GLY A 8 2.84 0.82 0.24
C GLY A 8 3.33 2.04 1.04
N GLY A 9 3.48 1.85 2.35
CA GLY A 9 3.92 2.88 3.29
C GLY A 9 2.77 3.76 3.79
N VAL A 10 2.48 4.87 3.10
CA VAL A 10 1.39 5.80 3.46
C VAL A 10 0.63 6.19 2.20
N SER A 11 -0.66 5.87 2.19
CA SER A 11 -1.59 6.15 1.09
C SER A 11 -2.86 6.81 1.63
N GLY A 12 -3.39 7.78 0.88
CA GLY A 12 -4.58 8.54 1.24
C GLY A 12 -5.68 8.36 0.20
N LEU A 13 -6.87 7.98 0.64
CA LEU A 13 -8.08 7.86 -0.18
C LEU A 13 -9.25 8.54 0.53
N THR A 14 -10.12 9.20 -0.22
CA THR A 14 -11.42 9.64 0.33
C THR A 14 -12.30 8.42 0.61
N VAL A 15 -13.30 8.59 1.47
CA VAL A 15 -14.28 7.53 1.77
C VAL A 15 -14.98 7.03 0.50
N GLU A 16 -15.28 7.94 -0.43
CA GLU A 16 -15.91 7.60 -1.70
C GLU A 16 -14.97 6.78 -2.60
N GLN A 17 -13.70 7.19 -2.73
CA GLN A 17 -12.70 6.45 -3.50
C GLN A 17 -12.48 5.04 -2.92
N PHE A 18 -12.36 4.93 -1.60
CA PHE A 18 -12.17 3.65 -0.92
C PHE A 18 -13.35 2.70 -1.13
N ARG A 19 -14.59 3.22 -1.08
CA ARG A 19 -15.80 2.44 -1.39
C ARG A 19 -15.83 2.03 -2.86
N LYS A 20 -15.46 2.93 -3.78
CA LYS A 20 -15.44 2.68 -5.23
C LYS A 20 -14.52 1.52 -5.61
N ILE A 21 -13.37 1.38 -4.94
CA ILE A 21 -12.41 0.29 -5.19
C ILE A 21 -12.73 -1.01 -4.42
N ASN A 22 -13.87 -1.05 -3.73
CA ASN A 22 -14.25 -2.14 -2.82
C ASN A 22 -13.20 -2.43 -1.73
N GLY A 23 -12.62 -1.37 -1.17
CA GLY A 23 -11.61 -1.44 -0.11
C GLY A 23 -10.36 -2.27 -0.44
N PHE A 24 -9.68 -2.70 0.62
CA PHE A 24 -8.50 -3.57 0.54
C PHE A 24 -8.88 -5.02 0.20
N PRO A 25 -7.96 -5.80 -0.41
CA PRO A 25 -8.11 -7.25 -0.49
C PRO A 25 -7.98 -7.91 0.89
N ASN A 26 -8.80 -8.95 1.13
CA ASN A 26 -8.79 -9.71 2.40
C ASN A 26 -8.09 -11.08 2.28
N ALA A 27 -7.45 -11.36 1.14
CA ALA A 27 -6.85 -12.67 0.86
C ALA A 27 -5.34 -12.73 1.15
N PHE A 28 -4.73 -11.61 1.53
CA PHE A 28 -3.31 -11.53 1.82
C PHE A 28 -3.06 -11.81 3.31
N TRP A 29 -2.43 -12.95 3.57
CA TRP A 29 -2.01 -13.39 4.91
C TRP A 29 -0.52 -13.72 4.87
N GLY A 30 0.31 -12.90 5.51
CA GLY A 30 1.76 -13.06 5.50
C GLY A 30 2.44 -12.30 4.36
N TRP A 31 3.05 -13.02 3.40
CA TRP A 31 4.06 -12.49 2.47
C TRP A 31 3.51 -11.57 1.36
N GLY A 32 3.08 -10.37 1.74
CA GLY A 32 3.04 -9.15 0.92
C GLY A 32 2.22 -9.15 -0.38
N GLY A 33 2.23 -8.01 -1.07
CA GLY A 33 1.53 -7.78 -2.34
C GLY A 33 0.13 -7.20 -2.19
N GLU A 34 -0.32 -6.89 -0.97
CA GLU A 34 -1.63 -6.28 -0.74
C GLU A 34 -1.68 -4.82 -1.27
N ASP A 35 -0.55 -4.12 -1.21
CA ASP A 35 -0.40 -2.76 -1.68
C ASP A 35 -0.33 -2.68 -3.21
N ASP A 36 0.29 -3.67 -3.87
CA ASP A 36 0.24 -3.82 -5.33
C ASP A 36 -1.18 -4.13 -5.82
N ASP A 37 -1.94 -4.98 -5.12
CA ASP A 37 -3.37 -5.21 -5.45
C ASP A 37 -4.20 -3.95 -5.23
N LEU A 38 -3.93 -3.18 -4.17
CA LEU A 38 -4.58 -1.90 -3.94
C LEU A 38 -4.31 -0.91 -5.10
N TRP A 39 -3.07 -0.82 -5.59
CA TRP A 39 -2.73 -0.03 -6.78
C TRP A 39 -3.57 -0.45 -7.99
N ASN A 40 -3.65 -1.75 -8.26
CA ASN A 40 -4.43 -2.29 -9.37
C ASN A 40 -5.91 -1.92 -9.25
N ARG A 41 -6.52 -2.02 -8.06
CA ARG A 41 -7.92 -1.64 -7.84
C ARG A 41 -8.17 -0.15 -8.10
N VAL A 42 -7.26 0.71 -7.65
CA VAL A 42 -7.32 2.16 -7.91
C VAL A 42 -7.26 2.43 -9.41
N HIS A 43 -6.33 1.79 -10.11
CA HIS A 43 -6.17 1.94 -11.55
C HIS A 43 -7.39 1.42 -12.34
N PHE A 44 -7.90 0.23 -12.00
CA PHE A 44 -9.09 -0.35 -12.64
C PHE A 44 -10.37 0.44 -12.35
N ALA A 45 -10.45 1.16 -11.23
CA ALA A 45 -11.54 2.09 -10.94
C ALA A 45 -11.44 3.42 -11.70
N GLY A 46 -10.42 3.59 -12.56
CA GLY A 46 -10.16 4.80 -13.33
C GLY A 46 -9.72 5.99 -12.47
N LEU A 47 -9.10 5.72 -11.31
CA LEU A 47 -8.55 6.74 -10.43
C LEU A 47 -7.05 6.92 -10.72
N ASN A 48 -6.57 8.15 -10.57
CA ASN A 48 -5.16 8.48 -10.74
C ASN A 48 -4.49 8.68 -9.39
N VAL A 49 -3.29 8.13 -9.23
CA VAL A 49 -2.46 8.35 -8.05
C VAL A 49 -1.61 9.59 -8.24
N THR A 50 -1.71 10.53 -7.29
CA THR A 50 -0.85 11.71 -7.21
C THR A 50 0.17 11.53 -6.09
N ARG A 51 1.37 12.09 -6.27
CA ARG A 51 2.43 12.02 -5.27
C ARG A 51 3.04 13.41 -5.05
N PRO A 52 3.39 13.78 -3.82
CA PRO A 52 4.12 15.03 -3.57
C PRO A 52 5.49 15.00 -4.25
N GLU A 53 5.86 16.11 -4.87
CA GLU A 53 7.13 16.24 -5.58
C GLU A 53 8.30 16.55 -4.63
N GLY A 54 9.51 16.17 -5.06
CA GLY A 54 10.75 16.49 -4.38
C GLY A 54 10.82 16.01 -2.93
N ASP A 55 11.16 16.93 -2.02
CA ASP A 55 11.50 16.63 -0.64
C ASP A 55 10.30 16.61 0.31
N ILE A 56 9.12 17.07 -0.16
CA ILE A 56 7.89 17.16 0.65
C ILE A 56 7.39 15.76 1.07
N GLY A 57 7.58 14.76 0.20
CA GLY A 57 7.09 13.39 0.40
C GLY A 57 8.02 12.45 1.16
N LYS A 58 9.07 12.95 1.82
CA LYS A 58 10.05 12.09 2.51
C LYS A 58 9.54 11.64 3.87
N TYR A 59 9.59 10.33 4.11
CA TYR A 59 9.29 9.71 5.40
C TYR A 59 10.52 8.99 5.96
N LYS A 60 10.59 8.88 7.29
CA LYS A 60 11.63 8.12 7.99
C LYS A 60 10.98 6.95 8.72
N SER A 61 11.33 5.74 8.33
CA SER A 61 10.94 4.54 9.08
C SER A 61 11.60 4.53 10.45
N ILE A 62 10.83 4.16 11.47
CA ILE A 62 11.39 3.88 12.79
C ILE A 62 12.16 2.55 12.68
N PRO A 63 13.39 2.45 13.22
CA PRO A 63 14.13 1.20 13.18
C PRO A 63 13.34 0.05 13.82
N HIS A 64 13.19 -1.05 13.10
CA HIS A 64 12.52 -2.25 13.59
C HIS A 64 13.49 -3.15 14.36
N HIS A 65 13.10 -3.61 15.55
CA HIS A 65 13.83 -4.59 16.37
C HIS A 65 13.32 -6.02 16.10
N HIS A 66 13.20 -6.45 14.84
CA HIS A 66 12.64 -7.76 14.51
C HIS A 66 13.74 -8.82 14.41
N ARG A 67 13.91 -9.63 15.47
CA ARG A 67 14.32 -11.03 15.31
C ARG A 67 13.18 -11.73 14.59
N GLY A 68 13.45 -12.37 13.46
CA GLY A 68 12.43 -13.01 12.63
C GLY A 68 11.65 -14.07 13.39
N GLU A 69 10.42 -13.76 13.78
CA GLU A 69 9.42 -14.77 14.07
C GLU A 69 8.61 -15.01 12.80
N VAL A 70 8.94 -16.11 12.14
CA VAL A 70 8.11 -16.73 11.11
C VAL A 70 6.86 -17.26 11.79
N GLN A 71 5.71 -16.61 11.56
CA GLN A 71 4.42 -17.19 11.93
C GLN A 71 4.05 -18.25 10.89
N PHE A 72 4.31 -19.51 11.22
CA PHE A 72 3.67 -20.65 10.55
C PHE A 72 2.25 -20.78 11.10
N LEU A 73 1.24 -20.61 10.26
CA LEU A 73 -0.12 -21.02 10.55
C LEU A 73 -0.28 -22.48 10.07
N GLY A 74 -0.33 -23.40 11.02
CA GLY A 74 -0.87 -24.75 10.85
C GLY A 74 -2.30 -24.81 11.35
#